data_AF-A0A966XH31-F1
#
_entry.id   AF-A0A966XH31-F1
#
_cell.length_a   1.000
_cell.length_b   1.000
_cell.length_c   1.000
_cell.angle_alpha   90.00
_cell.angle_beta   90.00
_cell.angle_gamma   90.00
#
_symmetry.space_group_name_H-M   'P 1'
#
loop_
_entity.id
_entity.type
_entity.pdbx_description
1 polymer ?
#
loop_
_entity_poly.entity_id
_entity_poly.type
_entity_poly.pdbx_seq_one_letter_code
_entity_poly.pdbx_strand_id
1 'polypeptide(L)'
;MSLAPPDDRVRYAELHCRSQFSFLRGASSPERLVEVAGQLGLDALALTDRHGFYGVVRFAQAAREVGVRTVFGAEVECGQPAASRGNLIAVADGPDGYVALSRALTAGQLRGKKSQPQFDVASLAETLRDTCWVLTGGADGMLAAALRTGGVDAAGQSLRLLVEAFGRDRLLVELWHHGEPADVWRNDVFIDLAVRAGVQCVATNDVSYAVPADHSLATALAAVRNRCSLDDLDPHLPPAAGACLRSGEEQARRFARYPGVVALAADIGRAAAFDLSLIAPRLPPYPCPGGLSEIRFLRQLVEAGGRRRYGERPLGVHEDLSLRSRAWRTIDHELEVIEQLGFAGYFLVVWDIVQFCERSDILCQGRGSAANSAVCYSLSITKADAVSLGLLFERFLSAERDGPPDIDLDIESDRREEVIQYVYERYGRERAAQV
;
A
#
# COMPACT_ATOMS: atom_id res chain seq x y z
N MET A 1 -34.50 1.20 18.20
CA MET A 1 -33.13 1.57 18.62
C MET A 1 -32.61 0.39 19.42
N SER A 2 -32.01 -0.59 18.73
CA SER A 2 -31.51 -1.82 19.36
C SER A 2 -30.22 -1.48 20.09
N LEU A 3 -30.26 -1.41 21.41
CA LEU A 3 -29.05 -1.32 22.22
C LEU A 3 -28.28 -2.63 22.02
N ALA A 4 -27.14 -2.54 21.34
CA ALA A 4 -26.19 -3.64 21.30
C ALA A 4 -25.86 -4.02 22.76
N PRO A 5 -25.73 -5.32 23.08
CA PRO A 5 -25.34 -5.74 24.42
C PRO A 5 -24.03 -5.05 24.84
N PRO A 6 -23.83 -4.76 26.15
CA PRO A 6 -22.59 -4.18 26.62
C PRO A 6 -21.42 -5.07 26.18
N ASP A 7 -20.46 -4.46 25.53
CA ASP A 7 -19.27 -5.13 25.02
C ASP A 7 -18.34 -5.43 26.22
N ASP A 8 -18.49 -6.63 26.78
CA ASP A 8 -17.73 -7.10 27.95
C ASP A 8 -16.28 -7.49 27.62
N ARG A 9 -15.86 -7.30 26.35
CA ARG A 9 -14.50 -7.59 25.90
C ARG A 9 -13.55 -6.45 26.24
N VAL A 10 -12.30 -6.81 26.55
CA VAL A 10 -11.24 -5.81 26.68
C VAL A 10 -10.88 -5.29 25.30
N ARG A 11 -11.21 -4.02 25.03
CA ARG A 11 -10.90 -3.36 23.76
C ARG A 11 -9.38 -3.27 23.57
N TYR A 12 -8.91 -3.77 22.42
CA TYR A 12 -7.51 -3.70 22.02
C TYR A 12 -7.37 -3.65 20.50
N ALA A 13 -6.37 -2.91 20.03
CA ALA A 13 -5.92 -2.95 18.64
C ALA A 13 -4.40 -3.14 18.63
N GLU A 14 -3.91 -4.02 17.74
CA GLU A 14 -2.47 -4.19 17.55
C GLU A 14 -1.97 -3.15 16.55
N LEU A 15 -1.04 -2.30 16.97
CA LEU A 15 -0.50 -1.19 16.17
C LEU A 15 0.87 -1.49 15.56
N HIS A 16 1.49 -2.62 15.92
CA HIS A 16 2.80 -3.02 15.41
C HIS A 16 2.78 -4.51 15.03
N CYS A 17 2.52 -4.78 13.75
CA CYS A 17 2.44 -6.12 13.22
C CYS A 17 3.06 -6.23 11.83
N ARG A 18 3.98 -7.19 11.67
CA ARG A 18 4.67 -7.48 10.42
C ARG A 18 4.07 -8.71 9.76
N SER A 19 3.90 -8.65 8.44
CA SER A 19 3.61 -9.83 7.63
C SER A 19 4.89 -10.40 7.01
N GLN A 20 4.75 -11.51 6.30
CA GLN A 20 5.82 -12.10 5.50
C GLN A 20 6.44 -11.17 4.45
N PHE A 21 5.77 -10.06 4.13
CA PHE A 21 6.33 -9.02 3.26
C PHE A 21 7.44 -8.20 3.92
N SER A 22 7.53 -8.23 5.26
CA SER A 22 8.77 -7.92 5.97
C SER A 22 9.72 -9.10 5.84
N PHE A 23 10.41 -9.19 4.70
CA PHE A 23 11.16 -10.39 4.32
C PHE A 23 12.07 -10.92 5.42
N LEU A 24 11.89 -12.22 5.71
CA LEU A 24 12.63 -12.98 6.73
C LEU A 24 12.52 -12.38 8.16
N ARG A 25 11.51 -11.56 8.42
CA ARG A 25 11.21 -10.96 9.72
C ARG A 25 9.79 -11.25 10.17
N GLY A 26 8.81 -11.14 9.27
CA GLY A 26 7.47 -11.68 9.50
C GLY A 26 7.32 -13.09 8.92
N ALA A 27 6.56 -13.95 9.60
CA ALA A 27 6.36 -15.35 9.18
C ALA A 27 4.96 -15.62 8.61
N SER A 28 3.96 -14.83 8.97
CA SER A 28 2.57 -15.08 8.58
C SER A 28 2.13 -14.16 7.43
N SER A 29 1.23 -14.66 6.57
CA SER A 29 0.64 -13.85 5.51
C SER A 29 -0.32 -12.80 6.07
N PRO A 30 -0.59 -11.70 5.34
CA PRO A 30 -1.60 -10.73 5.75
C PRO A 30 -2.97 -11.35 6.04
N GLU A 31 -3.39 -12.33 5.24
CA GLU A 31 -4.67 -13.03 5.41
C GLU A 31 -4.72 -13.79 6.75
N ARG A 32 -3.65 -14.52 7.07
CA ARG A 32 -3.58 -15.27 8.32
C ARG A 32 -3.58 -14.36 9.55
N LEU A 33 -2.91 -13.22 9.47
CA LEU A 33 -2.90 -12.21 10.53
C LEU A 33 -4.31 -11.64 10.77
N VAL A 34 -5.01 -11.29 9.69
CA VAL A 34 -6.40 -10.81 9.76
C VAL A 34 -7.34 -11.85 10.35
N GLU A 35 -7.24 -13.10 9.89
CA GLU A 35 -8.09 -14.19 10.36
C GLU A 35 -7.96 -14.36 11.89
N VAL A 36 -6.73 -14.38 12.38
CA VAL A 36 -6.45 -14.51 13.82
C VAL A 36 -6.87 -13.26 14.59
N ALA A 37 -6.68 -12.05 14.03
CA ALA A 37 -7.17 -10.83 14.65
C ALA A 37 -8.70 -10.82 14.80
N GLY A 38 -9.43 -11.33 13.81
CA GLY A 38 -10.88 -11.52 13.89
C GLY A 38 -11.28 -12.52 14.97
N GLN A 39 -10.59 -13.66 15.05
CA GLN A 39 -10.81 -14.68 16.09
C GLN A 39 -10.54 -14.15 17.51
N LEU A 40 -9.55 -13.27 17.67
CA LEU A 40 -9.20 -12.62 18.93
C LEU A 40 -10.09 -11.42 19.26
N GLY A 41 -10.99 -11.02 18.36
CA GLY A 41 -11.91 -9.89 18.56
C GLY A 41 -11.22 -8.54 18.64
N LEU A 42 -10.10 -8.35 17.93
CA LEU A 42 -9.38 -7.07 17.91
C LEU A 42 -10.24 -5.95 17.29
N ASP A 43 -10.18 -4.76 17.87
CA ASP A 43 -10.94 -3.60 17.39
C ASP A 43 -10.40 -3.04 16.06
N ALA A 44 -9.09 -3.19 15.85
CA ALA A 44 -8.37 -2.90 14.62
C ALA A 44 -7.03 -3.66 14.60
N LEU A 45 -6.46 -3.81 13.41
CA LEU A 45 -5.11 -4.34 13.20
C LEU A 45 -4.35 -3.38 12.29
N ALA A 46 -3.14 -2.97 12.71
CA ALA A 46 -2.22 -2.24 11.86
C ALA A 46 -1.27 -3.19 11.16
N LEU A 47 -1.12 -3.07 9.83
CA LEU A 47 -0.01 -3.72 9.13
C LEU A 47 1.14 -2.71 9.00
N THR A 48 2.27 -3.02 9.63
CA THR A 48 3.45 -2.16 9.72
C THR A 48 4.67 -2.87 9.15
N ASP A 49 4.59 -3.24 7.87
CA ASP A 49 5.71 -3.91 7.20
C ASP A 49 6.95 -3.02 7.09
N ARG A 50 8.11 -3.66 7.01
CA ARG A 50 9.40 -2.97 6.99
C ARG A 50 9.58 -2.20 5.68
N HIS A 51 9.78 -0.89 5.79
CA HIS A 51 10.21 0.02 4.72
C HIS A 51 9.22 0.19 3.55
N GLY A 52 7.97 -0.25 3.68
CA GLY A 52 7.01 -0.15 2.58
C GLY A 52 5.63 -0.73 2.88
N PHE A 53 4.74 -0.59 1.89
CA PHE A 53 3.35 -1.06 1.93
C PHE A 53 3.13 -2.31 1.05
N TYR A 54 4.04 -3.27 1.10
CA TYR A 54 4.03 -4.39 0.15
C TYR A 54 2.83 -5.34 0.34
N GLY A 55 2.36 -5.52 1.58
CA GLY A 55 1.26 -6.42 1.93
C GLY A 55 -0.13 -5.78 2.03
N VAL A 56 -0.26 -4.45 1.87
CA VAL A 56 -1.46 -3.72 2.30
C VAL A 56 -2.71 -4.03 1.48
N VAL A 57 -2.58 -4.36 0.20
CA VAL A 57 -3.74 -4.70 -0.65
C VAL A 57 -4.33 -6.05 -0.22
N ARG A 58 -3.48 -7.07 -0.04
CA ARG A 58 -3.90 -8.39 0.45
C ARG A 58 -4.49 -8.30 1.85
N PHE A 59 -3.88 -7.48 2.71
CA PHE A 59 -4.37 -7.18 4.03
C PHE A 59 -5.78 -6.57 4.02
N ALA A 60 -5.98 -5.51 3.22
CA ALA A 60 -7.26 -4.82 3.13
C ALA A 60 -8.38 -5.70 2.56
N GLN A 61 -8.07 -6.52 1.55
CA GLN A 61 -9.03 -7.46 0.97
C GLN A 61 -9.47 -8.51 2.00
N ALA A 62 -8.53 -9.17 2.69
CA ALA A 62 -8.87 -10.15 3.71
C ALA A 62 -9.62 -9.54 4.89
N ALA A 63 -9.22 -8.33 5.32
CA ALA A 63 -9.87 -7.64 6.44
C ALA A 63 -11.32 -7.30 6.14
N ARG A 64 -11.64 -6.94 4.89
CA ARG A 64 -13.02 -6.70 4.44
C ARG A 64 -13.88 -7.96 4.52
N GLU A 65 -13.33 -9.12 4.19
CA GLU A 65 -14.05 -10.41 4.25
C GLU A 65 -14.39 -10.81 5.68
N VAL A 66 -13.49 -10.55 6.64
CA VAL A 66 -13.64 -10.95 8.05
C VAL A 66 -14.25 -9.85 8.92
N GLY A 67 -14.32 -8.61 8.44
CA GLY A 67 -14.86 -7.46 9.18
C GLY A 67 -13.88 -6.84 10.19
N VAL A 68 -12.57 -7.03 9.99
CA VAL A 68 -11.53 -6.42 10.83
C VAL A 68 -11.22 -5.00 10.32
N ARG A 69 -11.13 -4.02 11.22
CA ARG A 69 -10.71 -2.67 10.83
C ARG A 69 -9.23 -2.62 10.50
N THR A 70 -8.89 -2.02 9.37
CA THR A 70 -7.51 -1.89 8.90
C THR A 70 -6.89 -0.56 9.25
N VAL A 71 -5.70 -0.63 9.81
CA VAL A 71 -4.80 0.51 9.99
C VAL A 71 -3.54 0.24 9.15
N PHE A 72 -2.98 1.27 8.55
CA PHE A 72 -1.84 1.13 7.65
C PHE A 72 -0.64 1.88 8.22
N GLY A 73 0.50 1.22 8.28
CA GLY A 73 1.72 1.81 8.78
C GLY A 73 2.96 1.16 8.20
N ALA A 74 4.12 1.56 8.69
CA ALA A 74 5.39 0.99 8.28
C ALA A 74 6.41 1.08 9.41
N GLU A 75 7.25 0.06 9.50
CA GLU A 75 8.46 0.09 10.30
C GLU A 75 9.60 0.69 9.47
N VAL A 76 10.23 1.75 9.95
CA VAL A 76 11.33 2.47 9.28
C VAL A 76 12.58 2.45 10.14
N GLU A 77 13.68 1.97 9.57
CA GLU A 77 14.99 1.98 10.24
C GLU A 77 15.60 3.37 10.03
N CYS A 78 15.77 4.10 11.13
CA CYS A 78 16.31 5.45 11.12
C CYS A 78 17.70 5.47 11.75
N GLY A 79 18.57 6.33 11.23
CA GLY A 79 19.83 6.65 11.89
C GLY A 79 20.90 7.15 10.93
N GLN A 80 21.75 8.06 11.42
CA GLN A 80 22.93 8.46 10.68
C GLN A 80 24.05 7.43 10.83
N PRO A 81 24.98 7.29 9.87
CA PRO A 81 26.10 6.36 9.96
C PRO A 81 26.95 6.47 11.24
N ALA A 82 26.95 7.64 11.89
CA ALA A 82 27.70 7.94 13.11
C ALA A 82 26.87 7.95 14.41
N ALA A 83 25.55 7.71 14.34
CA ALA A 83 24.62 7.72 15.48
C ALA A 83 23.97 6.35 15.67
N SER A 84 23.30 6.13 16.80
CA SER A 84 22.53 4.90 17.03
C SER A 84 21.44 4.74 15.96
N ARG A 85 21.43 3.59 15.29
CA ARG A 85 20.35 3.17 14.41
C ARG A 85 19.26 2.48 15.23
N GLY A 86 18.01 2.65 14.81
CA GLY A 86 16.90 1.91 15.38
C GLY A 86 15.62 2.18 14.60
N ASN A 87 14.64 1.32 14.83
CA ASN A 87 13.37 1.38 14.12
C ASN A 87 12.42 2.38 14.79
N LEU A 88 11.61 3.02 13.95
CA LEU A 88 10.41 3.75 14.36
C LEU A 88 9.23 3.13 13.62
N ILE A 89 8.06 3.15 14.25
CA ILE A 89 6.83 2.69 13.61
C ILE A 89 5.99 3.92 13.32
N ALA A 90 5.67 4.14 12.05
CA ALA A 90 4.75 5.18 11.64
C ALA A 90 3.39 4.54 11.30
N VAL A 91 2.34 5.03 11.93
CA VAL A 91 0.96 4.57 11.73
C VAL A 91 0.16 5.74 11.15
N ALA A 92 -0.40 5.54 9.95
CA ALA A 92 -1.19 6.56 9.28
C ALA A 92 -2.46 6.87 10.06
N ASP A 93 -2.71 8.14 10.35
CA ASP A 93 -3.97 8.61 10.93
C ASP A 93 -4.96 8.92 9.80
N GLY A 94 -5.66 7.88 9.33
CA GLY A 94 -6.59 8.01 8.21
C GLY A 94 -5.92 8.16 6.83
N PRO A 95 -6.70 8.54 5.80
CA PRO A 95 -6.23 8.62 4.42
C PRO A 95 -5.08 9.62 4.20
N ASP A 96 -5.13 10.78 4.84
CA ASP A 96 -4.10 11.82 4.70
C ASP A 96 -2.75 11.34 5.27
N GLY A 97 -2.79 10.63 6.41
CA GLY A 97 -1.62 9.96 6.98
C GLY A 97 -1.02 8.93 6.05
N TYR A 98 -1.85 8.15 5.35
CA TYR A 98 -1.36 7.15 4.41
C TYR A 98 -0.66 7.79 3.22
N VAL A 99 -1.22 8.87 2.67
CA VAL A 99 -0.59 9.63 1.57
C VAL A 99 0.74 10.23 2.01
N ALA A 100 0.80 10.83 3.21
CA ALA A 100 2.03 11.39 3.76
C ALA A 100 3.09 10.30 3.99
N LEU A 101 2.71 9.17 4.60
CA LEU A 101 3.60 8.04 4.84
C LEU A 101 4.09 7.40 3.54
N SER A 102 3.22 7.22 2.54
CA SER A 102 3.60 6.72 1.22
C SER A 102 4.67 7.60 0.56
N ARG A 103 4.54 8.94 0.67
CA ARG A 103 5.54 9.89 0.16
C ARG A 103 6.87 9.77 0.91
N ALA A 104 6.82 9.71 2.24
CA ALA A 104 8.01 9.58 3.07
C ALA A 104 8.76 8.26 2.79
N LEU A 105 8.04 7.15 2.66
CA LEU A 105 8.58 5.84 2.29
C LEU A 105 9.24 5.88 0.91
N THR A 106 8.55 6.45 -0.09
CA THR A 106 9.08 6.60 -1.45
C THR A 106 10.35 7.44 -1.47
N ALA A 107 10.36 8.57 -0.76
CA ALA A 107 11.53 9.44 -0.68
C ALA A 107 12.74 8.74 -0.06
N GLY A 108 12.55 7.92 0.98
CA GLY A 108 13.65 7.17 1.58
C GLY A 108 14.15 6.00 0.73
N GLN A 109 13.25 5.35 -0.03
CA GLN A 109 13.63 4.33 -1.01
C GLN A 109 14.45 4.94 -2.16
N LEU A 110 14.06 6.10 -2.68
CA LEU A 110 14.75 6.81 -3.76
C LEU A 110 16.10 7.39 -3.33
N ARG A 111 16.25 7.82 -2.07
CA ARG A 111 17.54 8.27 -1.52
C ARG A 111 18.54 7.13 -1.33
N GLY A 112 18.04 5.94 -1.04
CA GLY A 112 18.85 4.76 -0.80
C GLY A 112 19.22 3.99 -2.07
N LYS A 113 19.43 2.70 -1.88
CA LYS A 113 19.59 1.71 -2.96
C LYS A 113 18.78 0.47 -2.64
N LYS A 114 18.66 -0.45 -3.60
CA LYS A 114 17.91 -1.70 -3.43
C LYS A 114 18.27 -2.40 -2.10
N SER A 115 17.26 -2.70 -1.30
CA SER A 115 17.35 -3.33 0.02
C SER A 115 18.08 -2.50 1.11
N GLN A 116 18.44 -1.25 0.84
CA GLN A 116 19.08 -0.33 1.77
C GLN A 116 18.50 1.09 1.59
N PRO A 117 17.19 1.28 1.89
CA PRO A 117 16.60 2.62 1.89
C PRO A 117 17.25 3.48 2.99
N GLN A 118 17.15 4.80 2.83
CA GLN A 118 17.71 5.75 3.77
C GLN A 118 16.61 6.61 4.38
N PHE A 119 16.42 6.46 5.68
CA PHE A 119 15.49 7.26 6.47
C PHE A 119 16.22 7.98 7.59
N ASP A 120 15.83 9.23 7.83
CA ASP A 120 16.28 10.04 8.95
C ASP A 120 15.09 10.67 9.65
N VAL A 121 15.24 10.89 10.96
CA VAL A 121 14.18 11.38 11.83
C VAL A 121 13.65 12.74 11.37
N ALA A 122 14.54 13.65 10.94
CA ALA A 122 14.15 15.00 10.53
C ALA A 122 13.25 14.99 9.28
N SER A 123 13.65 14.26 8.24
CA SER A 123 12.85 14.15 7.00
C SER A 123 11.51 13.45 7.23
N LEU A 124 11.48 12.44 8.10
CA LEU A 124 10.22 11.79 8.47
C LEU A 124 9.31 12.75 9.24
N ALA A 125 9.86 13.47 10.21
CA ALA A 125 9.14 14.48 10.98
C ALA A 125 8.51 15.56 10.10
N GLU A 126 9.23 16.09 9.12
CA GLU A 126 8.73 17.10 8.18
C GLU A 126 7.47 16.64 7.44
N THR A 127 7.33 15.34 7.18
CA THR A 127 6.20 14.80 6.42
C THR A 127 5.08 14.24 7.31
N LEU A 128 5.42 13.68 8.47
CA LEU A 128 4.53 12.83 9.26
C LEU A 128 3.98 13.47 10.53
N ARG A 129 4.59 14.57 11.02
CA ARG A 129 4.32 15.14 12.36
C ARG A 129 2.84 15.35 12.66
N ASP A 130 2.03 15.76 11.68
CA ASP A 130 0.61 16.12 11.92
C ASP A 130 -0.39 15.03 11.51
N THR A 131 0.06 14.04 10.72
CA THR A 131 -0.81 13.11 9.99
C THR A 131 -0.58 11.64 10.36
N CYS A 132 0.43 11.33 11.16
CA CYS A 132 0.73 9.97 11.61
C CYS A 132 0.98 9.91 13.11
N TRP A 133 0.69 8.77 13.70
CA TRP A 133 1.20 8.38 15.01
C TRP A 133 2.59 7.76 14.82
N VAL A 134 3.55 8.13 15.67
CA VAL A 134 4.91 7.58 15.66
C VAL A 134 5.17 6.87 16.97
N LEU A 135 5.58 5.61 16.88
CA LEU A 135 5.92 4.77 18.02
C LEU A 135 7.43 4.56 18.06
N THR A 136 7.99 4.49 19.28
CA THR A 136 9.44 4.33 19.49
C THR A 136 10.02 2.97 19.06
N GLY A 137 9.17 2.02 18.65
CA GLY A 137 9.54 0.69 18.20
C GLY A 137 9.64 -0.33 19.32
N GLY A 138 9.57 -1.60 18.93
CA GLY A 138 9.75 -2.78 19.78
C GLY A 138 11.22 -3.11 20.08
N ALA A 139 11.60 -4.38 19.98
CA ALA A 139 12.95 -4.82 20.35
C ALA A 139 14.07 -4.12 19.55
N ASP A 140 13.86 -3.90 18.25
CA ASP A 140 14.77 -3.18 17.36
C ASP A 140 14.51 -1.65 17.34
N GLY A 141 13.62 -1.16 18.20
CA GLY A 141 13.21 0.25 18.27
C GLY A 141 14.31 1.21 18.71
N MET A 142 14.22 2.46 18.26
CA MET A 142 15.22 3.50 18.52
C MET A 142 15.43 3.80 20.01
N LEU A 143 14.37 3.75 20.82
CA LEU A 143 14.48 3.94 22.27
C LEU A 143 15.12 2.72 22.96
N ALA A 144 14.75 1.51 22.53
CA ALA A 144 15.30 0.26 23.06
C ALA A 144 16.79 0.09 22.72
N ALA A 145 17.17 0.44 21.49
CA ALA A 145 18.56 0.46 21.06
C ALA A 145 19.41 1.43 21.90
N ALA A 146 18.91 2.63 22.17
CA ALA A 146 19.60 3.61 23.02
C ALA A 146 19.74 3.12 24.47
N LEU A 147 18.70 2.48 25.03
CA LEU A 147 18.75 1.90 26.37
C LEU A 147 19.81 0.79 26.47
N ARG A 148 19.91 -0.08 25.45
CA ARG A 148 20.89 -1.17 25.43
C ARG A 148 22.33 -0.68 25.32
N THR A 149 22.58 0.37 24.55
CA THR A 149 23.95 0.82 24.26
C THR A 149 24.47 1.82 25.29
N GLY A 150 23.62 2.72 25.79
CA GLY A 150 24.03 3.83 26.66
C GLY A 150 23.18 4.01 27.91
N GLY A 151 22.32 3.04 28.25
CA GLY A 151 21.51 3.07 29.46
C GLY A 151 20.39 4.12 29.43
N VAL A 152 19.87 4.42 30.63
CA VAL A 152 18.69 5.29 30.81
C VAL A 152 18.93 6.72 30.30
N ASP A 153 20.14 7.25 30.45
CA ASP A 153 20.47 8.61 30.00
C ASP A 153 20.44 8.74 28.47
N ALA A 154 21.02 7.76 27.75
CA ALA A 154 20.98 7.72 26.30
C ALA A 154 19.56 7.51 25.77
N ALA A 155 18.76 6.65 26.42
CA ALA A 155 17.35 6.48 26.09
C ALA A 155 16.57 7.80 26.29
N GLY A 156 16.80 8.51 27.40
CA GLY A 156 16.18 9.81 27.65
C GLY A 156 16.59 10.87 26.64
N GLN A 157 17.85 10.88 26.18
CA GLN A 157 18.29 11.78 25.11
C GLN A 157 17.62 11.45 23.77
N SER A 158 17.56 10.16 23.42
CA SER A 158 16.88 9.68 22.22
C SER A 158 15.40 10.10 22.22
N LEU A 159 14.70 9.91 23.33
CA LEU A 159 13.30 10.31 23.47
C LEU A 159 13.12 11.82 23.32
N ARG A 160 14.00 12.65 23.92
CA ARG A 160 13.93 14.11 23.77
C ARG A 160 14.05 14.55 22.31
N LEU A 161 14.99 13.96 21.56
CA LEU A 161 15.16 14.25 20.13
C LEU A 161 13.93 13.85 19.31
N LEU A 162 13.32 12.70 19.64
CA LEU A 162 12.08 12.27 18.99
C LEU A 162 10.90 13.20 19.33
N VAL A 163 10.79 13.69 20.57
CA VAL A 163 9.76 14.64 20.98
C VAL A 163 9.92 15.98 20.26
N GLU A 164 11.15 16.46 20.10
CA GLU A 164 11.43 17.68 19.33
C GLU A 164 11.02 17.49 17.85
N ALA A 165 11.30 16.31 17.28
CA ALA A 165 11.03 15.99 15.89
C ALA A 165 9.55 15.70 15.58
N PHE A 166 8.80 15.02 16.46
CA PHE A 166 7.42 14.61 16.15
C PHE A 166 6.36 15.31 17.01
N GLY A 167 6.77 16.07 18.03
CA GLY A 167 5.85 16.65 19.00
C GLY A 167 5.36 15.63 20.02
N ARG A 168 4.72 16.13 21.09
CA ARG A 168 4.26 15.29 22.21
C ARG A 168 2.95 14.57 21.95
N ASP A 169 2.13 15.13 21.05
CA ASP A 169 0.77 14.65 20.81
C ASP A 169 0.72 13.48 19.81
N ARG A 170 1.80 13.27 19.05
CA ARG A 170 1.88 12.25 17.99
C ARG A 170 2.99 11.23 18.19
N LEU A 171 3.89 11.46 19.14
CA LEU A 171 4.89 10.48 19.55
C LEU A 171 4.42 9.68 20.75
N LEU A 172 4.50 8.35 20.65
CA LEU A 172 4.15 7.42 21.70
C LEU A 172 5.33 6.53 22.05
N VAL A 173 5.55 6.32 23.34
CA VAL A 173 6.51 5.34 23.82
C VAL A 173 5.87 3.96 23.78
N GLU A 174 6.45 3.08 22.97
CA GLU A 174 5.96 1.73 22.76
C GLU A 174 6.38 0.79 23.90
N LEU A 175 5.41 0.07 24.45
CA LEU A 175 5.63 -0.97 25.46
C LEU A 175 5.19 -2.33 24.88
N TRP A 176 6.02 -3.35 25.06
CA TRP A 176 5.70 -4.74 24.72
C TRP A 176 6.04 -5.66 25.90
N HIS A 177 5.45 -6.86 25.95
CA HIS A 177 5.76 -7.82 27.00
C HIS A 177 5.64 -9.26 26.49
N HIS A 178 6.78 -9.86 26.13
CA HIS A 178 6.89 -11.23 25.61
C HIS A 178 7.02 -12.29 26.71
N GLY A 179 7.16 -11.87 27.96
CA GLY A 179 7.21 -12.73 29.14
C GLY A 179 8.62 -12.88 29.72
N GLU A 180 9.55 -12.03 29.30
CA GLU A 180 10.93 -12.06 29.79
C GLU A 180 11.07 -11.24 31.07
N PRO A 181 11.96 -11.65 32.00
CA PRO A 181 12.21 -10.89 33.23
C PRO A 181 12.61 -9.42 32.97
N ALA A 182 13.32 -9.16 31.86
CA ALA A 182 13.77 -7.83 31.48
C ALA A 182 12.64 -6.93 30.95
N ASP A 183 11.49 -7.48 30.54
CA ASP A 183 10.39 -6.70 29.97
C ASP A 183 9.82 -5.69 30.96
N VAL A 184 9.58 -6.12 32.21
CA VAL A 184 9.00 -5.26 33.24
C VAL A 184 9.95 -4.12 33.60
N TRP A 185 11.25 -4.43 33.76
CA TRP A 185 12.25 -3.40 34.03
C TRP A 185 12.35 -2.38 32.90
N ARG A 186 12.41 -2.85 31.64
CA ARG A 186 12.44 -1.96 30.47
C ARG A 186 11.20 -1.08 30.41
N ASN A 187 10.02 -1.66 30.60
CA ASN A 187 8.75 -0.92 30.53
C ASN A 187 8.64 0.11 31.67
N ASP A 188 9.13 -0.20 32.88
CA ASP A 188 9.22 0.76 33.98
C ASP A 188 10.13 1.95 33.63
N VAL A 189 11.30 1.70 33.03
CA VAL A 189 12.20 2.75 32.55
C VAL A 189 11.51 3.60 31.48
N PHE A 190 10.83 2.97 30.52
CA PHE A 190 10.15 3.67 29.44
C PHE A 190 9.00 4.55 29.92
N ILE A 191 8.23 4.08 30.90
CA ILE A 191 7.17 4.86 31.56
C ILE A 191 7.76 6.08 32.27
N ASP A 192 8.83 5.93 33.05
CA ASP A 192 9.46 7.06 33.75
C ASP A 192 9.99 8.10 32.74
N LEU A 193 10.63 7.65 31.66
CA LEU A 193 11.07 8.54 30.58
C LEU A 193 9.90 9.25 29.88
N ALA A 194 8.81 8.54 29.58
CA ALA A 194 7.62 9.09 28.95
C ALA A 194 6.97 10.17 29.81
N VAL A 195 6.83 9.91 31.11
CA VAL A 195 6.29 10.89 32.09
C VAL A 195 7.15 12.15 32.13
N ARG A 196 8.48 12.01 32.20
CA ARG A 196 9.41 13.17 32.20
C ARG A 196 9.35 13.96 30.91
N ALA A 197 9.15 13.29 29.77
CA ALA A 197 9.06 13.92 28.45
C ALA A 197 7.67 14.49 28.14
N GLY A 198 6.65 14.12 28.92
CA GLY A 198 5.26 14.52 28.70
C GLY A 198 4.62 13.86 27.48
N VAL A 199 4.95 12.59 27.22
CA VAL A 199 4.37 11.77 26.14
C VAL A 199 3.64 10.56 26.72
N GLN A 200 2.70 10.01 25.95
CA GLN A 200 1.95 8.83 26.37
C GLN A 200 2.68 7.52 25.99
N CYS A 201 2.30 6.44 26.67
CA CYS A 201 2.74 5.09 26.35
C CYS A 201 1.60 4.28 25.74
N VAL A 202 1.93 3.39 24.80
CA VAL A 202 0.97 2.51 24.13
C VAL A 202 1.45 1.06 24.15
N ALA A 203 0.53 0.11 24.34
CA ALA A 203 0.84 -1.31 24.29
C ALA A 203 0.73 -1.86 22.87
N THR A 204 1.77 -2.55 22.45
CA THR A 204 1.83 -3.36 21.22
C THR A 204 2.37 -4.75 21.59
N ASN A 205 2.50 -5.64 20.61
CA ASN A 205 3.21 -6.90 20.82
C ASN A 205 4.36 -7.17 19.85
N ASP A 206 4.80 -6.18 19.06
CA ASP A 206 5.93 -6.32 18.12
C ASP A 206 5.75 -7.57 17.23
N VAL A 207 4.53 -7.74 16.70
CA VAL A 207 4.06 -9.01 16.15
C VAL A 207 4.87 -9.39 14.91
N SER A 208 5.38 -10.62 14.90
CA SER A 208 6.15 -11.21 13.81
C SER A 208 5.49 -12.46 13.23
N TYR A 209 4.49 -13.01 13.89
CA TYR A 209 3.73 -14.18 13.45
C TYR A 209 2.31 -14.16 14.03
N ALA A 210 1.36 -14.88 13.42
CA ALA A 210 -0.04 -14.79 13.81
C ALA A 210 -0.32 -15.53 15.11
N VAL A 211 0.18 -16.77 15.26
CA VAL A 211 -0.06 -17.64 16.42
C VAL A 211 1.25 -18.20 16.99
N PRO A 212 1.28 -18.61 18.27
CA PRO A 212 2.50 -19.18 18.88
C PRO A 212 3.11 -20.36 18.11
N ALA A 213 2.29 -21.18 17.45
CA ALA A 213 2.75 -22.33 16.66
C ALA A 213 3.63 -21.92 15.46
N ASP A 214 3.49 -20.69 14.94
CA ASP A 214 4.28 -20.16 13.83
C ASP A 214 5.71 -19.75 14.26
N HIS A 215 6.02 -19.82 15.57
CA HIS A 215 7.33 -19.49 16.11
C HIS A 215 8.47 -20.31 15.47
N SER A 216 8.25 -21.61 15.23
CA SER A 216 9.25 -22.46 14.58
C SER A 216 9.59 -21.99 13.16
N LEU A 217 8.58 -21.52 12.41
CA LEU A 217 8.79 -20.94 11.08
C LEU A 217 9.54 -19.61 11.18
N ALA A 218 9.15 -18.73 12.12
CA ALA A 218 9.83 -17.47 12.35
C ALA A 218 11.33 -17.67 12.69
N THR A 219 11.63 -18.66 13.52
CA THR A 219 13.00 -19.08 13.85
C THR A 219 13.78 -19.55 12.63
N ALA A 220 13.19 -20.39 11.78
CA ALA A 220 13.83 -20.85 10.55
C ALA A 220 14.11 -19.68 9.59
N LEU A 221 13.17 -18.74 9.44
CA LEU A 221 13.35 -17.52 8.64
C LEU A 221 14.47 -16.64 9.21
N ALA A 222 14.58 -16.54 10.54
CA ALA A 222 15.65 -15.80 11.19
C ALA A 222 17.03 -16.44 10.94
N ALA A 223 17.14 -17.78 10.90
CA ALA A 223 18.38 -18.47 10.55
C ALA A 223 18.79 -18.20 9.10
N VAL A 224 17.83 -18.25 8.17
CA VAL A 224 18.07 -17.88 6.75
C VAL A 224 18.52 -16.42 6.63
N ARG A 225 17.88 -15.50 7.37
CA ARG A 225 18.25 -14.08 7.38
C ARG A 225 19.69 -13.86 7.85
N ASN A 226 20.09 -14.55 8.91
CA ASN A 226 21.43 -14.43 9.50
C ASN A 226 22.47 -15.31 8.79
N ARG A 227 22.05 -16.15 7.83
CA ARG A 227 22.91 -17.08 7.07
C ARG A 227 23.69 -18.03 7.98
N CYS A 228 23.05 -18.53 9.02
CA CYS A 228 23.62 -19.47 9.97
C CYS A 228 22.71 -20.69 10.15
N SER A 229 23.21 -21.72 10.83
CA SER A 229 22.38 -22.86 11.21
C SER A 229 21.39 -22.49 12.32
N LEU A 230 20.42 -23.38 12.59
CA LEU A 230 19.54 -23.25 13.74
C LEU A 230 20.34 -23.36 15.06
N ASP A 231 21.31 -24.27 15.12
CA ASP A 231 22.15 -24.48 16.29
C ASP A 231 22.99 -23.24 16.64
N ASP A 232 23.50 -22.53 15.63
CA ASP A 232 24.26 -21.29 15.83
C ASP A 232 23.36 -20.12 16.27
N LEU A 233 22.09 -20.12 15.83
CA LEU A 233 21.15 -19.05 16.14
C LEU A 233 20.48 -19.23 17.51
N ASP A 234 20.33 -20.47 17.98
CA ASP A 234 19.60 -20.82 19.20
C ASP A 234 19.92 -19.92 20.42
N PRO A 235 21.20 -19.59 20.73
CA PRO A 235 21.53 -18.72 21.85
C PRO A 235 21.05 -17.27 21.72
N HIS A 236 20.64 -16.86 20.52
CA HIS A 236 20.19 -15.51 20.19
C HIS A 236 18.68 -15.41 19.94
N LEU A 237 17.96 -16.54 19.99
CA LEU A 237 16.51 -16.56 19.81
C LEU A 237 15.79 -16.17 21.11
N PRO A 238 14.60 -15.55 20.99
CA PRO A 238 13.73 -15.38 22.14
C PRO A 238 13.41 -16.74 22.79
N PRO A 239 13.41 -16.83 24.12
CA PRO A 239 13.17 -18.09 24.82
C PRO A 239 11.71 -18.57 24.73
N ALA A 240 10.79 -17.71 24.28
CA ALA A 240 9.37 -18.00 24.19
C ALA A 240 8.75 -17.45 22.89
N ALA A 241 7.66 -18.08 22.46
CA ALA A 241 6.83 -17.64 21.35
C ALA A 241 5.96 -16.41 21.70
N GLY A 242 6.62 -15.30 22.05
CA GLY A 242 5.99 -14.09 22.59
C GLY A 242 5.42 -13.14 21.53
N ALA A 243 6.02 -13.06 20.34
CA ALA A 243 5.74 -12.08 19.29
C ALA A 243 4.57 -12.47 18.36
N CYS A 244 3.48 -13.00 18.94
CA CYS A 244 2.26 -13.37 18.22
C CYS A 244 1.12 -12.37 18.45
N LEU A 245 0.02 -12.46 17.69
CA LEU A 245 -1.20 -11.71 18.04
C LEU A 245 -1.74 -12.15 19.42
N ARG A 246 -2.33 -11.20 20.15
CA ARG A 246 -2.88 -11.40 21.50
C ARG A 246 -4.25 -10.76 21.61
N SER A 247 -5.15 -11.40 22.34
CA SER A 247 -6.45 -10.82 22.72
C SER A 247 -6.28 -9.62 23.65
N GLY A 248 -7.31 -8.79 23.74
CA GLY A 248 -7.32 -7.68 24.71
C GLY A 248 -7.20 -8.16 26.15
N GLU A 249 -7.79 -9.30 26.50
CA GLU A 249 -7.73 -9.89 27.85
C GLU A 249 -6.31 -10.38 28.20
N GLU A 250 -5.58 -10.92 27.23
CA GLU A 250 -4.16 -11.23 27.42
C GLU A 250 -3.33 -9.97 27.61
N GLN A 251 -3.57 -8.94 26.80
CA GLN A 251 -2.83 -7.68 26.91
C GLN A 251 -3.12 -6.95 28.23
N ALA A 252 -4.39 -6.86 28.65
CA ALA A 252 -4.73 -6.25 29.94
C ALA A 252 -4.08 -6.98 31.12
N ARG A 253 -3.96 -8.32 31.07
CA ARG A 253 -3.24 -9.08 32.10
C ARG A 253 -1.74 -8.77 32.09
N ARG A 254 -1.10 -8.75 30.92
CA ARG A 254 0.33 -8.46 30.79
C ARG A 254 0.68 -7.03 31.18
N PHE A 255 -0.19 -6.09 30.84
CA PHE A 255 0.00 -4.66 31.10
C PHE A 255 -0.75 -4.16 32.34
N ALA A 256 -1.16 -5.05 33.26
CA ALA A 256 -1.89 -4.65 34.48
C ALA A 256 -1.14 -3.60 35.33
N ARG A 257 0.19 -3.59 35.27
CA ARG A 257 1.07 -2.61 35.92
C ARG A 257 1.01 -1.21 35.28
N TYR A 258 0.55 -1.10 34.04
CA TYR A 258 0.59 0.10 33.21
C TYR A 258 -0.84 0.45 32.73
N PRO A 259 -1.72 0.92 33.63
CA PRO A 259 -3.12 1.16 33.27
C PRO A 259 -3.24 2.18 32.13
N GLY A 260 -4.15 1.91 31.19
CA GLY A 260 -4.49 2.80 30.08
C GLY A 260 -3.76 2.51 28.76
N VAL A 261 -2.57 1.88 28.78
CA VAL A 261 -1.77 1.68 27.54
C VAL A 261 -2.45 0.78 26.50
N VAL A 262 -3.25 -0.19 26.96
CA VAL A 262 -4.03 -1.11 26.10
C VAL A 262 -5.26 -0.40 25.52
N ALA A 263 -5.95 0.40 26.34
CA ALA A 263 -7.11 1.17 25.89
C ALA A 263 -6.71 2.23 24.87
N LEU A 264 -5.57 2.90 25.07
CA LEU A 264 -5.03 3.88 24.14
C LEU A 264 -4.73 3.25 22.77
N ALA A 265 -4.18 2.03 22.74
CA ALA A 265 -3.95 1.30 21.49
C ALA A 265 -5.26 1.09 20.72
N ALA A 266 -6.33 0.70 21.43
CA ALA A 266 -7.66 0.54 20.84
C ALA A 266 -8.25 1.86 20.33
N ASP A 267 -8.10 2.94 21.10
CA ASP A 267 -8.61 4.27 20.74
C ASP A 267 -7.93 4.80 19.48
N ILE A 268 -6.60 4.71 19.40
CA ILE A 268 -5.81 5.07 18.22
C ILE A 268 -6.19 4.17 17.04
N GLY A 269 -6.21 2.85 17.23
CA GLY A 269 -6.50 1.90 16.16
C GLY A 269 -7.88 2.13 15.54
N ARG A 270 -8.90 2.44 16.33
CA ARG A 270 -10.23 2.77 15.80
C ARG A 270 -10.28 4.13 15.10
N ALA A 271 -9.59 5.13 15.63
CA ALA A 271 -9.58 6.48 15.05
C ALA A 271 -8.81 6.52 13.71
N ALA A 272 -7.69 5.81 13.64
CA ALA A 272 -6.81 5.77 12.48
C ALA A 272 -7.31 4.84 11.36
N ALA A 273 -8.27 3.95 11.64
CA ALA A 273 -8.72 2.94 10.69
C ALA A 273 -9.53 3.53 9.53
N PHE A 274 -9.27 3.04 8.32
CA PHE A 274 -10.02 3.41 7.12
C PHE A 274 -9.96 2.30 6.06
N ASP A 275 -10.88 2.33 5.09
CA ASP A 275 -10.86 1.41 3.95
C ASP A 275 -9.89 1.91 2.87
N LEU A 276 -8.95 1.06 2.44
CA LEU A 276 -7.96 1.37 1.41
C LEU A 276 -8.58 1.88 0.09
N SER A 277 -9.83 1.51 -0.22
CA SER A 277 -10.53 2.01 -1.41
C SER A 277 -10.72 3.52 -1.41
N LEU A 278 -10.68 4.18 -0.26
CA LEU A 278 -10.75 5.64 -0.14
C LEU A 278 -9.53 6.35 -0.74
N ILE A 279 -8.43 5.63 -1.00
CA ILE A 279 -7.18 6.15 -1.59
C ILE A 279 -6.92 5.54 -2.97
N ALA A 280 -7.93 4.91 -3.58
CA ALA A 280 -7.79 4.40 -4.93
C ALA A 280 -7.42 5.56 -5.89
N PRO A 281 -6.30 5.46 -6.62
CA PRO A 281 -5.88 6.53 -7.52
C PRO A 281 -6.88 6.67 -8.66
N ARG A 282 -7.07 7.92 -9.11
CA ARG A 282 -7.79 8.19 -10.36
C ARG A 282 -6.86 8.01 -11.55
N LEU A 283 -7.42 7.66 -12.70
CA LEU A 283 -6.69 7.64 -13.96
C LEU A 283 -6.06 9.02 -14.25
N PRO A 284 -4.85 9.07 -14.82
CA PRO A 284 -4.17 10.32 -15.11
C PRO A 284 -4.94 11.09 -16.20
N PRO A 285 -5.08 12.42 -16.08
CA PRO A 285 -5.66 13.24 -17.13
C PRO A 285 -4.73 13.27 -18.35
N TYR A 286 -5.31 13.31 -19.55
CA TYR A 286 -4.57 13.42 -20.81
C TYR A 286 -4.53 14.88 -21.32
N PRO A 287 -3.34 15.41 -21.68
CA PRO A 287 -3.21 16.79 -22.17
C PRO A 287 -3.78 16.92 -23.60
N CYS A 288 -5.01 17.42 -23.70
CA CYS A 288 -5.71 17.58 -24.98
C CYS A 288 -5.37 18.92 -25.66
N PRO A 289 -5.21 18.94 -27.00
CA PRO A 289 -4.91 20.17 -27.73
C PRO A 289 -6.10 21.15 -27.74
N GLY A 290 -5.80 22.45 -27.77
CA GLY A 290 -6.82 23.50 -27.95
C GLY A 290 -7.88 23.59 -26.84
N GLY A 291 -7.60 23.06 -25.65
CA GLY A 291 -8.56 23.05 -24.53
C GLY A 291 -9.74 22.10 -24.73
N LEU A 292 -9.64 21.14 -25.65
CA LEU A 292 -10.65 20.10 -25.83
C LEU A 292 -10.76 19.23 -24.58
N SER A 293 -11.97 18.71 -24.32
CA SER A 293 -12.13 17.62 -23.36
C SER A 293 -11.61 16.30 -23.94
N GLU A 294 -11.21 15.38 -23.06
CA GLU A 294 -10.70 14.06 -23.44
C GLU A 294 -11.65 13.31 -24.38
N ILE A 295 -12.94 13.29 -24.06
CA ILE A 295 -13.92 12.60 -24.91
C ILE A 295 -14.07 13.27 -26.28
N ARG A 296 -14.01 14.61 -26.36
CA ARG A 296 -14.09 15.30 -27.67
C ARG A 296 -12.86 15.00 -28.52
N PHE A 297 -11.68 15.00 -27.91
CA PHE A 297 -10.45 14.66 -28.62
C PHE A 297 -10.45 13.20 -29.07
N LEU A 298 -10.86 12.28 -28.19
CA LEU A 298 -11.02 10.86 -28.54
C LEU A 298 -11.97 10.67 -29.72
N ARG A 299 -13.15 11.31 -29.71
CA ARG A 299 -14.11 11.25 -30.82
C ARG A 299 -13.51 11.73 -32.15
N GLN A 300 -12.70 12.80 -32.14
CA GLN A 300 -12.02 13.26 -33.36
C GLN A 300 -11.01 12.24 -33.90
N LEU A 301 -10.21 11.63 -33.02
CA LEU A 301 -9.24 10.62 -33.41
C LEU A 301 -9.91 9.36 -33.96
N VAL A 302 -10.97 8.91 -33.29
CA VAL A 302 -11.77 7.75 -33.71
C VAL A 302 -12.49 8.02 -35.02
N GLU A 303 -13.03 9.22 -35.22
CA GLU A 303 -13.65 9.60 -36.50
C GLU A 303 -12.62 9.53 -37.64
N ALA A 304 -11.43 10.10 -37.46
CA ALA A 304 -10.37 10.05 -38.47
C ALA A 304 -9.88 8.61 -38.73
N GLY A 305 -9.74 7.81 -37.67
CA GLY A 305 -9.36 6.40 -37.75
C GLY A 305 -10.41 5.52 -38.41
N GLY A 306 -11.67 5.69 -38.01
CA GLY A 306 -12.83 5.01 -38.56
C GLY A 306 -13.00 5.27 -40.05
N ARG A 307 -12.80 6.52 -40.51
CA ARG A 307 -12.80 6.85 -41.94
C ARG A 307 -11.70 6.12 -42.71
N ARG A 308 -10.49 6.01 -42.15
CA ARG A 308 -9.39 5.28 -42.78
C ARG A 308 -9.64 3.76 -42.84
N ARG A 309 -10.29 3.19 -41.83
CA ARG A 309 -10.50 1.73 -41.70
C ARG A 309 -11.79 1.24 -42.37
N TYR A 310 -12.89 1.97 -42.20
CA TYR A 310 -14.25 1.57 -42.60
C TYR A 310 -14.86 2.46 -43.70
N GLY A 311 -14.21 3.58 -44.05
CA GLY A 311 -14.70 4.56 -45.03
C GLY A 311 -15.61 5.63 -44.41
N GLU A 312 -16.10 6.54 -45.26
CA GLU A 312 -16.93 7.68 -44.84
C GLU A 312 -18.21 7.24 -44.10
N ARG A 313 -18.64 8.07 -43.13
CA ARG A 313 -19.84 7.81 -42.36
C ARG A 313 -21.08 7.83 -43.26
N PRO A 314 -22.03 6.88 -43.12
CA PRO A 314 -23.25 6.86 -43.92
C PRO A 314 -24.07 8.15 -43.74
N LEU A 315 -24.55 8.72 -44.85
CA LEU A 315 -25.27 10.00 -44.88
C LEU A 315 -26.77 9.88 -44.55
N GLY A 316 -27.29 8.67 -44.31
CA GLY A 316 -28.73 8.44 -44.08
C GLY A 316 -29.03 7.27 -43.15
N VAL A 317 -30.22 7.30 -42.55
CA VAL A 317 -30.73 6.35 -41.53
C VAL A 317 -31.36 5.09 -42.15
N HIS A 318 -31.41 4.99 -43.49
CA HIS A 318 -31.92 3.79 -44.14
C HIS A 318 -31.11 2.57 -43.71
N GLU A 319 -31.78 1.42 -43.56
CA GLU A 319 -31.24 0.12 -43.10
C GLU A 319 -30.09 -0.39 -44.00
N ASP A 320 -28.96 0.30 -43.94
CA ASP A 320 -27.73 -0.11 -44.57
C ASP A 320 -27.14 -1.21 -43.67
N LEU A 321 -27.36 -2.45 -44.10
CA LEU A 321 -26.83 -3.67 -43.48
C LEU A 321 -25.35 -3.88 -43.82
N SER A 322 -24.70 -2.95 -44.53
CA SER A 322 -23.27 -3.05 -44.83
C SER A 322 -22.44 -3.09 -43.56
N LEU A 323 -21.27 -3.73 -43.70
CA LEU A 323 -20.26 -3.78 -42.65
C LEU A 323 -19.89 -2.37 -42.16
N ARG A 324 -19.79 -1.39 -43.07
CA ARG A 324 -19.51 0.02 -42.76
C ARG A 324 -20.55 0.62 -41.83
N SER A 325 -21.82 0.43 -42.13
CA SER A 325 -22.93 1.00 -41.33
C SER A 325 -23.10 0.29 -39.99
N ARG A 326 -22.69 -0.99 -39.90
CA ARG A 326 -22.53 -1.68 -38.63
C ARG A 326 -21.36 -1.10 -37.82
N ALA A 327 -20.21 -0.90 -38.46
CA ALA A 327 -19.01 -0.41 -37.79
C ALA A 327 -19.21 0.97 -37.15
N TRP A 328 -19.81 1.92 -37.87
CA TRP A 328 -20.08 3.24 -37.31
C TRP A 328 -21.09 3.22 -36.15
N ARG A 329 -22.11 2.37 -36.22
CA ARG A 329 -23.04 2.16 -35.08
C ARG A 329 -22.33 1.56 -33.86
N THR A 330 -21.47 0.57 -34.07
CA THR A 330 -20.66 -0.02 -33.01
C THR A 330 -19.73 1.03 -32.39
N ILE A 331 -19.01 1.80 -33.21
CA ILE A 331 -18.13 2.89 -32.75
C ILE A 331 -18.89 3.91 -31.89
N ASP A 332 -20.09 4.33 -32.31
CA ASP A 332 -20.90 5.29 -31.55
C ASP A 332 -21.29 4.73 -30.18
N HIS A 333 -21.77 3.49 -30.15
CA HIS A 333 -22.12 2.80 -28.92
C HIS A 333 -20.92 2.65 -27.97
N GLU A 334 -19.77 2.21 -28.48
CA GLU A 334 -18.54 2.08 -27.68
C GLU A 334 -18.11 3.43 -27.09
N LEU A 335 -18.15 4.50 -27.89
CA LEU A 335 -17.80 5.85 -27.44
C LEU A 335 -18.74 6.38 -26.35
N GLU A 336 -20.03 6.07 -26.43
CA GLU A 336 -21.01 6.40 -25.38
C GLU A 336 -20.68 5.68 -24.08
N VAL A 337 -20.37 4.38 -24.12
CA VAL A 337 -19.98 3.60 -22.93
C VAL A 337 -18.67 4.13 -22.35
N ILE A 338 -17.67 4.43 -23.18
CA ILE A 338 -16.38 4.99 -22.74
C ILE A 338 -16.58 6.35 -22.05
N GLU A 339 -17.48 7.19 -22.58
CA GLU A 339 -17.83 8.49 -21.99
C GLU A 339 -18.54 8.33 -20.64
N GLN A 340 -19.54 7.45 -20.57
CA GLN A 340 -20.29 7.19 -19.34
C GLN A 340 -19.40 6.66 -18.22
N LEU A 341 -18.42 5.82 -18.54
CA LEU A 341 -17.48 5.24 -17.58
C LEU A 341 -16.27 6.15 -17.29
N GLY A 342 -16.12 7.26 -18.01
CA GLY A 342 -15.02 8.21 -17.80
C GLY A 342 -13.64 7.68 -18.21
N PHE A 343 -13.57 6.76 -19.19
CA PHE A 343 -12.32 6.13 -19.62
C PHE A 343 -11.65 6.79 -20.83
N ALA A 344 -12.14 7.94 -21.29
CA ALA A 344 -11.58 8.62 -22.46
C ALA A 344 -10.07 8.91 -22.33
N GLY A 345 -9.63 9.44 -21.19
CA GLY A 345 -8.21 9.69 -20.91
C GLY A 345 -7.35 8.42 -21.00
N TYR A 346 -7.86 7.27 -20.54
CA TYR A 346 -7.14 5.99 -20.62
C TYR A 346 -6.90 5.55 -22.07
N PHE A 347 -7.93 5.62 -22.93
CA PHE A 347 -7.77 5.32 -24.36
C PHE A 347 -6.78 6.27 -25.03
N LEU A 348 -6.77 7.56 -24.65
CA LEU A 348 -5.82 8.54 -25.19
C LEU A 348 -4.38 8.26 -24.75
N VAL A 349 -4.16 7.84 -23.51
CA VAL A 349 -2.82 7.43 -23.02
C VAL A 349 -2.30 6.24 -23.83
N VAL A 350 -3.12 5.20 -24.04
CA VAL A 350 -2.72 4.02 -24.81
C VAL A 350 -2.51 4.36 -26.29
N TRP A 351 -3.43 5.11 -26.89
CA TRP A 351 -3.29 5.60 -28.27
C TRP A 351 -1.97 6.33 -28.46
N ASP A 352 -1.61 7.20 -27.52
CA ASP A 352 -0.40 7.99 -27.60
C ASP A 352 0.90 7.14 -27.56
N ILE A 353 0.91 6.09 -26.74
CA ILE A 353 2.01 5.10 -26.72
C ILE A 353 2.11 4.38 -28.07
N VAL A 354 0.96 3.97 -28.64
CA VAL A 354 0.91 3.32 -29.95
C VAL A 354 1.40 4.27 -31.06
N GLN A 355 1.01 5.54 -31.00
CA GLN A 355 1.48 6.54 -31.95
C GLN A 355 2.99 6.82 -31.82
N PHE A 356 3.55 6.76 -30.61
CA PHE A 356 5.00 6.81 -30.44
C PHE A 356 5.66 5.61 -31.12
N CYS A 357 5.14 4.40 -30.91
CA CYS A 357 5.67 3.20 -31.56
C CYS A 357 5.62 3.32 -33.09
N GLU A 358 4.49 3.77 -33.66
CA GLU A 358 4.35 3.96 -35.11
C GLU A 358 5.33 5.01 -35.67
N ARG A 359 5.57 6.13 -34.98
CA ARG A 359 6.52 7.17 -35.43
C ARG A 359 7.98 6.74 -35.31
N SER A 360 8.28 5.87 -34.34
CA SER A 360 9.63 5.37 -34.05
C SER A 360 9.96 4.06 -34.76
N ASP A 361 9.06 3.59 -35.63
CA ASP A 361 9.16 2.31 -36.34
C ASP A 361 9.36 1.12 -35.38
N ILE A 362 8.64 1.12 -34.26
CA ILE A 362 8.63 0.04 -33.26
C ILE A 362 7.36 -0.79 -33.46
N LEU A 363 7.52 -2.11 -33.60
CA LEU A 363 6.36 -2.99 -33.71
C LEU A 363 5.58 -3.02 -32.39
N CYS A 364 4.28 -2.70 -32.47
CA CYS A 364 3.38 -2.67 -31.32
C CYS A 364 1.96 -3.15 -31.71
N GLN A 365 1.36 -3.96 -30.85
CA GLN A 365 0.04 -4.55 -31.07
C GLN A 365 -0.71 -4.70 -29.73
N GLY A 366 -1.95 -4.21 -29.67
CA GLY A 366 -2.84 -4.50 -28.56
C GLY A 366 -3.33 -5.96 -28.57
N ARG A 367 -3.37 -6.59 -27.38
CA ARG A 367 -3.83 -7.97 -27.18
C ARG A 367 -5.00 -8.06 -26.19
N GLY A 368 -5.47 -9.29 -25.96
CA GLY A 368 -6.54 -9.57 -25.00
C GLY A 368 -7.90 -9.04 -25.45
N SER A 369 -8.73 -8.64 -24.50
CA SER A 369 -10.09 -8.18 -24.78
C SER A 369 -10.15 -6.86 -25.57
N ALA A 370 -9.07 -6.07 -25.58
CA ALA A 370 -9.01 -4.85 -26.39
C ALA A 370 -9.26 -5.10 -27.89
N ALA A 371 -9.00 -6.32 -28.38
CA ALA A 371 -9.28 -6.73 -29.76
C ALA A 371 -10.78 -6.70 -30.12
N ASN A 372 -11.67 -6.72 -29.12
CA ASN A 372 -13.11 -6.70 -29.32
C ASN A 372 -13.70 -5.29 -29.51
N SER A 373 -12.86 -4.25 -29.55
CA SER A 373 -13.30 -2.85 -29.67
C SER A 373 -13.02 -2.27 -31.06
N ALA A 374 -14.08 -1.78 -31.71
CA ALA A 374 -13.99 -1.02 -32.95
C ALA A 374 -13.31 0.34 -32.74
N VAL A 375 -13.43 0.95 -31.55
CA VAL A 375 -12.68 2.14 -31.15
C VAL A 375 -11.17 1.84 -31.09
N CYS A 376 -10.75 0.75 -30.43
CA CYS A 376 -9.35 0.34 -30.41
C CYS A 376 -8.77 0.09 -31.81
N TYR A 377 -9.54 -0.56 -32.69
CA TYR A 377 -9.15 -0.79 -34.07
C TYR A 377 -9.01 0.52 -34.87
N SER A 378 -9.94 1.46 -34.67
CA SER A 378 -9.92 2.79 -35.29
C SER A 378 -8.70 3.61 -34.86
N LEU A 379 -8.27 3.47 -33.60
CA LEU A 379 -7.08 4.13 -33.04
C LEU A 379 -5.76 3.41 -33.39
N SER A 380 -5.80 2.34 -34.18
CA SER A 380 -4.65 1.46 -34.48
C SER A 380 -4.04 0.77 -33.25
N ILE A 381 -4.71 0.81 -32.09
CA ILE A 381 -4.30 0.10 -30.87
C ILE A 381 -4.31 -1.40 -31.15
N THR A 382 -5.34 -1.89 -31.83
CA THR A 382 -5.42 -3.28 -32.29
C THR A 382 -5.45 -3.31 -33.82
N LYS A 383 -4.95 -4.41 -34.39
CA LYS A 383 -5.03 -4.67 -35.85
C LYS A 383 -6.16 -5.64 -36.23
N ALA A 384 -6.96 -6.11 -35.26
CA ALA A 384 -8.11 -6.98 -35.49
C ALA A 384 -9.39 -6.17 -35.68
N ASP A 385 -10.10 -6.40 -36.79
CA ASP A 385 -11.38 -5.75 -37.06
C ASP A 385 -12.52 -6.44 -36.29
N ALA A 386 -12.86 -5.86 -35.14
CA ALA A 386 -13.90 -6.38 -34.24
C ALA A 386 -15.26 -6.55 -34.92
N VAL A 387 -15.60 -5.66 -35.86
CA VAL A 387 -16.93 -5.62 -36.50
C VAL A 387 -17.05 -6.72 -37.54
N SER A 388 -16.02 -6.89 -38.38
CA SER A 388 -15.99 -7.97 -39.38
C SER A 388 -15.96 -9.35 -38.73
N LEU A 389 -15.28 -9.47 -37.60
CA LEU A 389 -15.13 -10.73 -36.87
C LEU A 389 -16.30 -11.01 -35.91
N GLY A 390 -17.24 -10.07 -35.75
CA GLY A 390 -18.40 -10.22 -34.86
C GLY A 390 -18.03 -10.36 -33.39
N LEU A 391 -16.97 -9.66 -32.95
CA LEU A 391 -16.51 -9.69 -31.57
C LEU A 391 -17.41 -8.83 -30.67
N LEU A 392 -17.56 -9.24 -29.41
CA LEU A 392 -18.45 -8.60 -28.44
C LEU A 392 -17.69 -7.60 -27.57
N PHE A 393 -18.07 -6.32 -27.67
CA PHE A 393 -17.47 -5.22 -26.92
C PHE A 393 -17.68 -5.37 -25.41
N GLU A 394 -18.81 -5.92 -24.98
CA GLU A 394 -19.18 -6.06 -23.56
C GLU A 394 -18.25 -7.03 -22.81
N ARG A 395 -17.53 -7.90 -23.55
CA ARG A 395 -16.47 -8.74 -22.97
C ARG A 395 -15.22 -7.94 -22.62
N PHE A 396 -15.03 -6.79 -23.23
CA PHE A 396 -13.94 -5.86 -22.98
C PHE A 396 -14.34 -4.81 -21.94
N LEU A 397 -15.46 -4.12 -22.17
CA LEU A 397 -15.92 -3.04 -21.32
C LEU A 397 -17.44 -3.10 -21.17
N SER A 398 -17.91 -3.17 -19.92
CA SER A 398 -19.34 -3.14 -19.60
C SER A 398 -19.59 -2.28 -18.36
N ALA A 399 -20.79 -1.70 -18.27
CA ALA A 399 -21.21 -0.91 -17.11
C ALA A 399 -21.46 -1.77 -15.85
N GLU A 400 -21.58 -3.09 -16.01
CA GLU A 400 -21.83 -4.04 -14.91
C GLU A 400 -20.53 -4.55 -14.27
N ARG A 401 -19.37 -4.21 -14.82
CA ARG A 401 -18.05 -4.65 -14.32
C ARG A 401 -17.36 -3.52 -13.58
N ASP A 402 -16.85 -3.82 -12.40
CA ASP A 402 -16.06 -2.87 -11.61
C ASP A 402 -14.63 -2.73 -12.14
N GLY A 403 -14.19 -1.48 -12.34
CA GLY A 403 -12.80 -1.12 -12.64
C GLY A 403 -12.50 -0.78 -14.11
N PRO A 404 -11.31 -0.21 -14.39
CA PRO A 404 -10.87 0.11 -15.74
C PRO A 404 -10.64 -1.17 -16.57
N PRO A 405 -10.88 -1.12 -17.90
CA PRO A 405 -10.55 -2.24 -18.77
C PRO A 405 -9.03 -2.39 -18.90
N ASP A 406 -8.56 -3.61 -19.15
CA ASP A 406 -7.15 -3.87 -19.38
C ASP A 406 -6.83 -3.82 -20.88
N ILE A 407 -5.94 -2.91 -21.28
CA ILE A 407 -5.41 -2.79 -22.65
C ILE A 407 -3.91 -3.06 -22.61
N ASP A 408 -3.57 -4.33 -22.86
CA ASP A 408 -2.21 -4.78 -22.97
C ASP A 408 -1.61 -4.51 -24.35
N LEU A 409 -0.39 -3.97 -24.39
CA LEU A 409 0.39 -3.78 -25.61
C LEU A 409 1.57 -4.78 -25.67
N ASP A 410 1.62 -5.57 -26.73
CA ASP A 410 2.80 -6.33 -27.14
C ASP A 410 3.74 -5.40 -27.92
N ILE A 411 4.94 -5.19 -27.40
CA ILE A 411 5.97 -4.31 -27.99
C ILE A 411 7.18 -5.16 -28.35
N GLU A 412 7.83 -4.84 -29.47
CA GLU A 412 9.11 -5.42 -29.88
C GLU A 412 10.11 -5.49 -28.70
N SER A 413 10.59 -6.71 -28.41
CA SER A 413 11.37 -7.01 -27.20
C SER A 413 12.60 -6.12 -27.04
N ASP A 414 13.40 -5.99 -28.11
CA ASP A 414 14.69 -5.28 -28.06
C ASP A 414 14.53 -3.76 -27.95
N ARG A 415 13.34 -3.25 -28.28
CA ARG A 415 13.02 -1.81 -28.29
C ARG A 415 12.00 -1.40 -27.21
N ARG A 416 11.58 -2.34 -26.36
CA ARG A 416 10.62 -2.07 -25.26
C ARG A 416 11.10 -0.97 -24.32
N GLU A 417 12.40 -0.89 -24.07
CA GLU A 417 12.98 0.12 -23.18
C GLU A 417 12.78 1.55 -23.73
N GLU A 418 12.82 1.75 -25.06
CA GLU A 418 12.55 3.06 -25.67
C GLU A 418 11.14 3.56 -25.35
N VAL A 419 10.15 2.64 -25.39
CA VAL A 419 8.76 2.96 -25.05
C VAL A 419 8.58 3.25 -23.56
N ILE A 420 9.31 2.52 -22.70
CA ILE A 420 9.33 2.78 -21.25
C ILE A 420 9.92 4.16 -20.96
N GLN A 421 11.03 4.53 -21.60
CA GLN A 421 11.62 5.87 -21.44
C GLN A 421 10.69 6.96 -21.97
N TYR A 422 10.00 6.73 -23.08
CA TYR A 422 8.96 7.65 -23.56
C TYR A 422 7.87 7.90 -22.50
N VAL A 423 7.38 6.84 -21.84
CA VAL A 423 6.40 6.97 -20.76
C VAL A 423 6.98 7.77 -19.58
N TYR A 424 8.24 7.51 -19.19
CA TYR A 424 8.90 8.29 -18.14
C TYR A 424 9.12 9.76 -18.50
N GLU A 425 9.48 10.07 -19.73
CA GLU A 425 9.67 11.45 -20.21
C GLU A 425 8.33 12.19 -20.28
N ARG A 426 7.29 11.51 -20.77
CA ARG A 426 5.96 12.10 -20.94
C ARG A 426 5.22 12.31 -19.63
N TYR A 427 5.21 11.30 -18.77
CA TYR A 427 4.42 11.31 -17.54
C TYR A 427 5.27 11.60 -16.29
N GLY A 428 6.59 11.56 -16.38
CA GLY A 428 7.52 11.85 -15.28
C GLY A 428 7.82 10.63 -14.41
N ARG A 429 9.05 10.57 -13.90
CA ARG A 429 9.55 9.46 -13.05
C ARG A 429 8.90 9.37 -11.67
N GLU A 430 8.17 10.40 -11.25
CA GLU A 430 7.42 10.39 -9.98
C GLU A 430 5.99 9.84 -10.13
N ARG A 431 5.51 9.65 -11.36
CA ARG A 431 4.12 9.24 -11.68
C ARG A 431 4.05 7.97 -12.54
N ALA A 432 5.19 7.46 -12.97
CA ALA A 432 5.33 6.19 -13.68
C ALA A 432 6.35 5.32 -12.96
N ALA A 433 6.11 4.01 -12.92
CA ALA A 433 7.01 3.02 -12.33
C ALA A 433 6.78 1.66 -13.00
N GLN A 434 7.75 0.75 -12.87
CA GLN A 434 7.59 -0.66 -13.23
C GLN A 434 6.96 -1.41 -12.04
N VAL A 435 6.08 -2.38 -12.37
CA VAL A 435 5.44 -3.28 -11.41
C VAL A 435 6.08 -4.66 -11.50
#